data_AF-A0A961T0S0-F1
#
_entry.id   AF-A0A961T0S0-F1
#
_cell.length_a   1.000
_cell.length_b   1.000
_cell.length_c   1.000
_cell.angle_alpha   90.00
_cell.angle_beta   90.00
_cell.angle_gamma   90.00
#
_symmetry.space_group_name_H-M   'P 1'
#
loop_
_entity.id
_entity.type
_entity.pdbx_description
1 polymer ?
#
loop_
_entity_poly.entity_id
_entity_poly.type
_entity_poly.pdbx_seq_one_letter_code
_entity_poly.pdbx_strand_id
1 'polypeptide(L)'
;MPFKARTFPIMLAICLFQLLLPNPARAVDELQKLAIETTREASPRLECGSKCDHSVLADKTVQIAGSELRTLVVGSIAAGEDCHACAPQLSLFAYRQSEGKWDPVAQSIAATTMGSWGAGPEISVEPYSTNTLGLNMDAGYCGQGYCSDMRLIWFLRGSSFQEVGCYATGADNSGAVGENSRDLESWEVASVFDAKSEEVGSVTLVVTNLKNRKKRKYELPFSNGRFDSSSLPEGLKGNCDQ
;
A
#
# COMPACT_ATOMS: atom_id res chain seq x y z
N MET A 1 14.07 -30.98 -2.29
CA MET A 1 13.65 -31.00 -3.72
C MET A 1 13.78 -29.58 -4.25
N PRO A 2 14.55 -29.30 -5.31
CA PRO A 2 14.75 -27.94 -5.77
C PRO A 2 13.52 -27.43 -6.53
N PHE A 3 12.92 -26.35 -6.05
CA PHE A 3 11.90 -25.59 -6.77
C PHE A 3 12.55 -24.98 -8.02
N LYS A 4 12.22 -25.50 -9.20
CA LYS A 4 12.55 -24.86 -10.49
C LYS A 4 11.69 -23.61 -10.63
N ALA A 5 12.28 -22.44 -10.40
CA ALA A 5 11.68 -21.17 -10.79
C ALA A 5 11.48 -21.16 -12.32
N ARG A 6 10.24 -21.33 -12.78
CA ARG A 6 9.87 -21.05 -14.16
C ARG A 6 9.71 -19.54 -14.29
N THR A 7 10.77 -18.86 -14.71
CA THR A 7 10.69 -17.52 -15.28
C THR A 7 9.93 -17.62 -16.61
N PHE A 8 8.62 -17.38 -16.57
CA PHE A 8 7.82 -17.20 -17.78
C PHE A 8 8.12 -15.82 -18.40
N PRO A 9 8.14 -15.69 -19.74
CA PRO A 9 8.48 -14.46 -20.43
C PRO A 9 7.28 -13.50 -20.46
N ILE A 10 6.94 -12.90 -19.32
CA ILE A 10 5.89 -11.86 -19.27
C ILE A 10 6.40 -10.55 -19.93
N MET A 11 7.72 -10.38 -20.10
CA MET A 11 8.28 -9.19 -20.76
C MET A 11 7.94 -9.05 -22.26
N LEU A 12 7.53 -10.12 -22.96
CA LEU A 12 7.42 -10.04 -24.42
C LEU A 12 6.15 -9.30 -24.91
N ALA A 13 5.10 -9.23 -24.09
CA ALA A 13 3.88 -8.49 -24.45
C ALA A 13 3.99 -6.97 -24.23
N ILE A 14 4.85 -6.54 -23.29
CA ILE A 14 5.01 -5.13 -22.93
C ILE A 14 5.74 -4.34 -24.05
N CYS A 15 6.64 -4.98 -24.81
CA CYS A 15 7.39 -4.28 -25.85
C CYS A 15 6.56 -3.87 -27.07
N LEU A 16 5.36 -4.42 -27.29
CA LEU A 16 4.54 -4.09 -28.47
C LEU A 16 3.60 -2.89 -28.26
N PHE A 17 3.50 -2.35 -27.04
CA PHE A 17 2.61 -1.24 -26.68
C PHE A 17 3.30 0.14 -26.71
N GLN A 18 4.36 0.32 -27.51
CA GLN A 18 4.90 1.65 -27.81
C GLN A 18 4.03 2.41 -28.83
N LEU A 19 2.72 2.43 -28.62
CA LEU A 19 1.80 3.22 -29.42
C LEU A 19 1.92 4.70 -29.02
N LEU A 20 2.26 5.52 -30.00
CA LEU A 20 2.16 6.97 -29.98
C LEU A 20 0.70 7.35 -29.63
N LEU A 21 0.39 7.53 -28.35
CA LEU A 21 -0.92 8.03 -27.94
C LEU A 21 -0.83 9.57 -27.89
N PRO A 22 -1.43 10.31 -28.85
CA PRO A 22 -1.36 11.77 -28.87
C PRO A 22 -2.23 12.44 -27.80
N ASN A 23 -2.94 11.66 -26.97
CA ASN A 23 -3.81 12.17 -25.92
C ASN A 23 -3.40 11.59 -24.55
N PRO A 24 -2.92 12.43 -23.60
CA PRO A 24 -2.49 11.98 -22.28
C PRO A 24 -3.61 11.31 -21.49
N ALA A 25 -4.87 11.72 -21.66
CA ALA A 25 -6.00 11.08 -21.00
C ALA A 25 -6.22 9.64 -21.48
N ARG A 26 -6.06 9.40 -22.78
CA ARG A 26 -6.15 8.04 -23.34
C ARG A 26 -5.00 7.16 -22.84
N ALA A 27 -3.81 7.72 -22.63
CA ALA A 27 -2.69 6.97 -22.07
C ALA A 27 -2.98 6.46 -20.66
N VAL A 28 -3.71 7.23 -19.84
CA VAL A 28 -4.12 6.81 -18.49
C VAL A 28 -4.97 5.55 -18.51
N ASP A 29 -6.07 5.57 -19.28
CA ASP A 29 -7.01 4.47 -19.33
C ASP A 29 -6.35 3.18 -19.84
N GLU A 30 -5.42 3.31 -20.79
CA GLU A 30 -4.66 2.17 -21.31
C GLU A 30 -3.68 1.60 -20.26
N LEU A 31 -3.06 2.43 -19.42
CA LEU A 31 -2.22 1.93 -18.32
C LEU A 31 -3.03 1.17 -17.26
N GLN A 32 -4.23 1.65 -16.93
CA GLN A 32 -5.14 0.96 -16.01
C GLN A 32 -5.58 -0.40 -16.57
N LYS A 33 -5.98 -0.45 -17.85
CA LYS A 33 -6.31 -1.69 -18.55
C LYS A 33 -5.13 -2.65 -18.56
N LEU A 34 -3.94 -2.17 -18.92
CA LEU A 34 -2.71 -2.97 -18.95
C LEU A 34 -2.38 -3.55 -17.57
N ALA A 35 -2.52 -2.77 -16.50
CA ALA A 35 -2.31 -3.25 -15.14
C ALA A 35 -3.32 -4.34 -14.73
N ILE A 36 -4.60 -4.16 -15.07
CA ILE A 36 -5.65 -5.17 -14.85
C ILE A 36 -5.36 -6.44 -15.64
N GLU A 37 -5.04 -6.33 -16.93
CA GLU A 37 -4.73 -7.46 -17.80
C GLU A 37 -3.50 -8.21 -17.33
N THR A 38 -2.43 -7.50 -16.96
CA THR A 38 -1.22 -8.10 -16.39
C THR A 38 -1.53 -8.87 -15.10
N THR A 39 -2.37 -8.29 -14.23
CA THR A 39 -2.83 -8.96 -13.01
C THR A 39 -3.65 -10.21 -13.33
N ARG A 40 -4.57 -10.12 -14.29
CA ARG A 40 -5.40 -11.23 -14.75
C ARG A 40 -4.60 -12.35 -15.41
N GLU A 41 -3.59 -12.05 -16.22
CA GLU A 41 -2.71 -13.07 -16.79
C GLU A 41 -1.89 -13.79 -15.71
N ALA A 42 -1.57 -13.09 -14.63
CA ALA A 42 -0.92 -13.64 -13.46
C ALA A 42 -1.89 -14.33 -12.48
N SER A 43 -3.18 -14.49 -12.84
CA SER A 43 -4.24 -15.14 -12.04
C SER A 43 -3.87 -16.47 -11.38
N PRO A 44 -3.02 -17.35 -11.96
CA PRO A 44 -2.60 -18.57 -11.25
C PRO A 44 -1.85 -18.31 -9.93
N ARG A 45 -1.41 -17.07 -9.68
CA ARG A 45 -0.80 -16.62 -8.42
C ARG A 45 -1.81 -16.03 -7.44
N LEU A 46 -3.05 -15.82 -7.87
CA LEU A 46 -4.13 -15.28 -7.06
C LEU A 46 -4.92 -16.43 -6.43
N GLU A 47 -5.41 -16.23 -5.21
CA GLU A 47 -6.21 -17.20 -4.47
C GLU A 47 -7.52 -17.53 -5.19
N CYS A 48 -8.12 -16.53 -5.85
CA CYS A 48 -9.33 -16.70 -6.65
C CYS A 48 -9.10 -17.30 -8.05
N GLY A 49 -7.83 -17.54 -8.45
CA GLY A 49 -7.51 -18.08 -9.78
C GLY A 49 -8.08 -17.21 -10.91
N SER A 50 -8.68 -17.82 -11.93
CA SER A 50 -9.25 -17.10 -13.08
C SER A 50 -10.60 -16.43 -12.81
N LYS A 51 -11.12 -16.50 -11.57
CA LYS A 51 -12.44 -15.98 -11.19
C LYS A 51 -12.33 -14.71 -10.34
N CYS A 52 -11.24 -13.97 -10.47
CA CYS A 52 -11.09 -12.72 -9.74
C CYS A 52 -11.79 -11.57 -10.47
N ASP A 53 -12.54 -10.77 -9.72
CA ASP A 53 -12.88 -9.41 -10.12
C ASP A 53 -11.67 -8.52 -9.82
N HIS A 54 -11.26 -7.74 -10.81
CA HIS A 54 -10.09 -6.85 -10.72
C HIS A 54 -10.53 -5.40 -10.87
N SER A 55 -10.03 -4.53 -10.01
CA SER A 55 -10.32 -3.10 -10.07
C SER A 55 -9.12 -2.27 -9.65
N VAL A 56 -8.99 -1.07 -10.24
CA VAL A 56 -7.99 -0.09 -9.80
C VAL A 56 -8.50 0.55 -8.50
N LEU A 57 -7.75 0.35 -7.41
CA LEU A 57 -8.04 0.92 -6.10
C LEU A 57 -7.35 2.27 -5.91
N ALA A 58 -6.20 2.47 -6.54
CA ALA A 58 -5.48 3.74 -6.52
C ALA A 58 -4.80 4.02 -7.86
N ASP A 59 -4.85 5.28 -8.25
CA ASP A 59 -4.13 5.83 -9.39
C ASP A 59 -3.60 7.22 -9.02
N LYS A 60 -2.29 7.34 -8.85
CA LYS A 60 -1.63 8.56 -8.39
C LYS A 60 -0.42 8.87 -9.23
N THR A 61 -0.23 10.14 -9.53
CA THR A 61 0.97 10.65 -10.17
C THR A 61 1.73 11.55 -9.21
N VAL A 62 3.03 11.31 -9.04
CA VAL A 62 3.92 12.02 -8.10
C VAL A 62 5.23 12.36 -8.80
N GLN A 63 5.79 13.52 -8.48
CA GLN A 63 7.13 13.93 -8.92
C GLN A 63 8.17 13.39 -7.93
N ILE A 64 9.15 12.62 -8.41
CA ILE A 64 10.26 12.08 -7.61
C ILE A 64 11.54 12.10 -8.44
N ALA A 65 12.66 12.52 -7.85
CA ALA A 65 13.96 12.63 -8.53
C ALA A 65 13.89 13.37 -9.89
N GLY A 66 13.05 14.40 -10.00
CA GLY A 66 12.84 15.18 -11.23
C GLY A 66 12.11 14.44 -12.36
N SER A 67 11.53 13.27 -12.07
CA SER A 67 10.71 12.49 -13.01
C SER A 67 9.27 12.37 -12.51
N GLU A 68 8.34 12.29 -13.44
CA GLU A 68 6.95 11.98 -13.13
C GLU A 68 6.78 10.46 -13.04
N LEU A 69 6.34 9.97 -11.87
CA LEU A 69 5.98 8.58 -11.65
C LEU A 69 4.47 8.46 -11.46
N ARG A 70 3.86 7.51 -12.16
CA ARG A 70 2.47 7.10 -11.95
C ARG A 70 2.45 5.75 -11.26
N THR A 71 1.73 5.65 -10.14
CA THR A 71 1.55 4.43 -9.37
C THR A 71 0.11 3.98 -9.46
N LEU A 72 -0.09 2.70 -9.79
CA LEU A 72 -1.40 2.05 -9.80
C LEU A 72 -1.41 0.92 -8.75
N VAL A 73 -2.53 0.79 -8.05
CA VAL A 73 -2.81 -0.39 -7.22
C VAL A 73 -4.07 -1.07 -7.76
N VAL A 74 -3.93 -2.34 -8.11
CA VAL A 74 -5.02 -3.18 -8.59
C VAL A 74 -5.41 -4.17 -7.49
N GLY A 75 -6.65 -4.11 -7.03
CA GLY A 75 -7.23 -5.10 -6.13
C GLY A 75 -7.80 -6.27 -6.92
N SER A 76 -7.63 -7.48 -6.40
CA SER A 76 -8.21 -8.71 -6.96
C SER A 76 -8.96 -9.47 -5.87
N ILE A 77 -10.24 -9.76 -6.10
CA ILE A 77 -11.10 -10.46 -5.15
C ILE A 77 -11.90 -11.55 -5.86
N ALA A 78 -12.26 -12.63 -5.16
CA ALA A 78 -13.11 -13.68 -5.73
C ALA A 78 -14.47 -13.10 -6.19
N ALA A 79 -14.83 -13.35 -7.45
CA ALA A 79 -16.08 -12.86 -8.02
C ALA A 79 -17.29 -13.56 -7.39
N GLY A 80 -18.34 -12.79 -7.09
CA GLY A 80 -19.64 -13.30 -6.67
C GLY A 80 -19.74 -13.83 -5.23
N GLU A 81 -18.70 -13.67 -4.42
CA GLU A 81 -18.71 -14.07 -3.01
C GLU A 81 -18.96 -12.83 -2.12
N ASP A 82 -20.09 -12.79 -1.42
CA ASP A 82 -20.32 -11.85 -0.29
C ASP A 82 -19.51 -12.35 0.91
N CYS A 83 -18.20 -12.16 0.81
CA CYS A 83 -17.26 -12.71 1.76
C CYS A 83 -16.87 -11.63 2.77
N HIS A 84 -17.57 -11.67 3.90
CA HIS A 84 -17.31 -10.85 5.10
C HIS A 84 -15.82 -10.83 5.51
N ALA A 85 -15.11 -11.94 5.31
CA ALA A 85 -13.72 -12.12 5.72
C ALA A 85 -12.70 -11.90 4.58
N CYS A 86 -13.15 -11.61 3.36
CA CYS A 86 -12.24 -11.51 2.23
C CYS A 86 -11.63 -10.12 2.15
N ALA A 87 -10.30 -10.12 2.04
CA ALA A 87 -9.51 -8.96 1.68
C ALA A 87 -8.99 -9.14 0.25
N PRO A 88 -8.99 -8.09 -0.59
CA PRO A 88 -8.42 -8.19 -1.93
C PRO A 88 -6.91 -8.41 -1.89
N GLN A 89 -6.42 -9.20 -2.84
CA GLN A 89 -4.99 -9.29 -3.14
C GLN A 89 -4.58 -8.08 -3.97
N LEU A 90 -3.55 -7.37 -3.53
CA LEU A 90 -3.12 -6.10 -4.09
C LEU A 90 -1.91 -6.29 -5.00
N SER A 91 -2.02 -5.82 -6.24
CA SER A 91 -0.92 -5.76 -7.20
C SER A 91 -0.51 -4.31 -7.42
N LEU A 92 0.80 -4.06 -7.37
CA LEU A 92 1.39 -2.72 -7.36
C LEU A 92 2.15 -2.50 -8.67
N PHE A 93 1.94 -1.35 -9.29
CA PHE A 93 2.58 -0.97 -10.54
C PHE A 93 3.11 0.45 -10.45
N ALA A 94 4.27 0.70 -11.06
CA ALA A 94 4.78 2.04 -11.29
C ALA A 94 5.24 2.21 -12.73
N TYR A 95 4.96 3.39 -13.28
CA TYR A 95 5.34 3.82 -14.61
C TYR A 95 6.05 5.16 -14.52
N ARG A 96 7.04 5.40 -15.38
CA ARG A 96 7.75 6.68 -15.49
C ARG A 96 7.44 7.34 -16.80
N GLN A 97 7.21 8.66 -16.76
CA GLN A 97 7.06 9.42 -17.99
C GLN A 97 8.44 9.79 -18.55
N SER A 98 8.69 9.43 -19.81
CA SER A 98 9.89 9.79 -20.57
C SER A 98 9.50 10.11 -22.01
N GLU A 99 9.94 11.25 -22.54
CA GLU A 99 9.69 11.65 -23.94
C GLU A 99 8.21 11.57 -24.38
N GLY A 100 7.28 11.88 -23.46
CA GLY A 100 5.84 11.82 -23.71
C GLY A 100 5.24 10.42 -23.71
N LYS A 101 5.99 9.40 -23.27
CA LYS A 101 5.54 8.01 -23.11
C LYS A 101 5.64 7.57 -21.66
N TRP A 102 4.83 6.58 -21.29
CA TRP A 102 4.88 5.94 -19.98
C TRP A 102 5.56 4.58 -20.10
N ASP A 103 6.72 4.44 -19.45
CA ASP A 103 7.48 3.19 -19.42
C ASP A 103 7.28 2.49 -18.07
N PRO A 104 7.04 1.18 -18.03
CA PRO A 104 6.92 0.45 -16.76
C PRO A 104 8.27 0.44 -16.04
N VAL A 105 8.27 0.82 -14.77
CA VAL A 105 9.48 0.81 -13.91
C VAL A 105 9.44 -0.30 -12.87
N ALA A 106 8.26 -0.64 -12.36
CA ALA A 106 8.13 -1.71 -11.38
C ALA A 106 6.75 -2.37 -11.41
N GLN A 107 6.74 -3.64 -11.01
CA GLN A 107 5.52 -4.38 -10.76
C GLN A 107 5.70 -5.36 -9.61
N SER A 108 4.66 -5.56 -8.82
CA SER A 108 4.61 -6.56 -7.76
C SER A 108 3.20 -7.13 -7.72
N ILE A 109 3.03 -8.31 -8.30
CA ILE A 109 1.72 -8.98 -8.42
C ILE A 109 1.40 -9.70 -7.11
N ALA A 110 0.18 -9.50 -6.61
CA ALA A 110 -0.27 -10.09 -5.34
C ALA A 110 0.75 -9.84 -4.22
N ALA A 111 1.22 -8.59 -4.12
CA ALA A 111 2.26 -8.18 -3.19
C ALA A 111 1.83 -8.35 -1.73
N THR A 112 0.54 -8.11 -1.46
CA THR A 112 -0.07 -8.26 -0.13
C THR A 112 -1.56 -8.54 -0.27
N THR A 113 -2.20 -8.94 0.82
CA THR A 113 -3.66 -9.11 0.92
C THR A 113 -4.11 -8.21 2.07
N MET A 114 -4.92 -7.20 1.77
CA MET A 114 -5.26 -6.18 2.78
C MET A 114 -6.64 -5.58 2.54
N GLY A 115 -7.29 -5.21 3.64
CA GLY A 115 -8.66 -4.69 3.65
C GLY A 115 -9.59 -5.62 4.42
N SER A 116 -10.89 -5.44 4.25
CA SER A 116 -11.92 -6.27 4.87
C SER A 116 -13.24 -6.09 4.13
N TRP A 117 -14.18 -7.03 4.30
CA TRP A 117 -15.52 -6.94 3.71
C TRP A 117 -15.53 -6.74 2.19
N GLY A 118 -14.55 -7.34 1.51
CA GLY A 118 -14.33 -7.21 0.09
C GLY A 118 -13.86 -5.83 -0.40
N ALA A 119 -13.61 -4.90 0.51
CA ALA A 119 -12.99 -3.61 0.21
C ALA A 119 -11.48 -3.67 0.49
N GLY A 120 -10.70 -2.98 -0.34
CA GLY A 120 -9.27 -2.79 -0.10
C GLY A 120 -8.99 -1.72 0.97
N PRO A 121 -7.71 -1.53 1.32
CA PRO A 121 -7.29 -0.47 2.22
C PRO A 121 -7.52 0.91 1.60
N GLU A 122 -7.51 1.95 2.42
CA GLU A 122 -7.24 3.31 1.94
C GLU A 122 -5.79 3.40 1.49
N ILE A 123 -5.56 3.98 0.32
CA ILE A 123 -4.24 4.00 -0.32
C ILE A 123 -3.81 5.43 -0.57
N SER A 124 -2.63 5.79 -0.07
CA SER A 124 -1.95 7.04 -0.39
C SER A 124 -0.57 6.79 -0.99
N VAL A 125 -0.15 7.67 -1.89
CA VAL A 125 1.16 7.64 -2.54
C VAL A 125 1.81 8.97 -2.29
N GLU A 126 2.93 8.98 -1.59
CA GLU A 126 3.61 10.20 -1.19
C GLU A 126 5.14 10.04 -1.19
N PRO A 127 5.90 11.13 -1.44
CA PRO A 127 7.35 11.09 -1.32
C PRO A 127 7.78 10.99 0.14
N TYR A 128 8.69 10.07 0.43
CA TYR A 128 9.35 9.92 1.73
C TYR A 128 10.74 10.58 1.78
N SER A 129 11.26 10.95 0.62
CA SER A 129 12.44 11.78 0.37
C SER A 129 12.34 12.32 -1.05
N THR A 130 13.30 13.11 -1.50
CA THR A 130 13.36 13.57 -2.90
C THR A 130 13.53 12.43 -3.90
N ASN A 131 13.98 11.26 -3.45
CA ASN A 131 14.30 10.10 -4.28
C ASN A 131 13.49 8.83 -3.98
N THR A 132 12.72 8.81 -2.88
CA THR A 132 11.95 7.62 -2.46
C THR A 132 10.46 7.89 -2.50
N LEU A 133 9.76 7.12 -3.33
CA LEU A 133 8.30 7.06 -3.35
C LEU A 133 7.82 6.00 -2.35
N GLY A 134 6.90 6.40 -1.47
CA GLY A 134 6.18 5.52 -0.57
C GLY A 134 4.74 5.33 -1.00
N LEU A 135 4.25 4.12 -0.80
CA LEU A 135 2.85 3.74 -0.88
C LEU A 135 2.42 3.35 0.53
N ASN A 136 1.44 4.06 1.08
CA ASN A 136 0.82 3.71 2.35
C ASN A 136 -0.50 3.02 2.10
N MET A 137 -0.76 1.98 2.87
CA MET A 137 -2.03 1.29 2.90
C MET A 137 -2.55 1.32 4.33
N ASP A 138 -3.70 1.95 4.53
CA ASP A 138 -4.38 2.05 5.81
C ASP A 138 -5.59 1.11 5.82
N ALA A 139 -5.65 0.22 6.80
CA ALA A 139 -6.81 -0.64 7.00
C ALA A 139 -7.13 -0.74 8.48
N GLY A 140 -8.41 -0.92 8.75
CA GLY A 140 -8.95 -1.11 10.09
C GLY A 140 -9.83 -2.34 10.17
N TYR A 141 -10.00 -2.81 11.40
CA TYR A 141 -10.96 -3.84 11.73
C TYR A 141 -11.67 -3.45 13.04
N CYS A 142 -12.98 -3.66 13.07
CA CYS A 142 -13.78 -3.54 14.28
C CYS A 142 -14.51 -4.86 14.55
N GLY A 143 -14.39 -5.38 15.77
CA GLY A 143 -15.08 -6.59 16.21
C GLY A 143 -15.37 -6.55 17.70
N GLN A 144 -16.59 -6.91 18.10
CA GLN A 144 -17.01 -6.98 19.50
C GLN A 144 -16.77 -5.67 20.30
N GLY A 145 -16.83 -4.51 19.63
CA GLY A 145 -16.61 -3.21 20.26
C GLY A 145 -15.14 -2.79 20.40
N TYR A 146 -14.20 -3.55 19.82
CA TYR A 146 -12.79 -3.21 19.68
C TYR A 146 -12.49 -2.88 18.23
N CYS A 147 -11.90 -1.71 17.98
CA CYS A 147 -11.45 -1.25 16.70
C CYS A 147 -9.93 -1.04 16.74
N SER A 148 -9.24 -1.39 15.67
CA SER A 148 -7.82 -1.13 15.49
C SER A 148 -7.53 -0.82 14.03
N ASP A 149 -6.67 0.16 13.81
CA ASP A 149 -6.21 0.57 12.49
C ASP A 149 -4.69 0.40 12.39
N MET A 150 -4.21 0.08 11.19
CA MET A 150 -2.80 -0.03 10.89
C MET A 150 -2.45 0.59 9.55
N ARG A 151 -1.19 1.00 9.43
CA ARG A 151 -0.57 1.40 8.17
C ARG A 151 0.55 0.45 7.79
N LEU A 152 0.52 -0.04 6.56
CA LEU A 152 1.66 -0.68 5.90
C LEU A 152 2.33 0.31 4.96
N ILE A 153 3.66 0.34 4.96
CA ILE A 153 4.47 1.22 4.12
C ILE A 153 5.27 0.39 3.14
N TRP A 154 5.13 0.70 1.85
CA TRP A 154 5.83 0.06 0.75
C TRP A 154 6.68 1.08 0.00
N PHE A 155 7.95 0.75 -0.26
CA PHE A 155 8.83 1.59 -1.08
C PHE A 155 9.07 0.97 -2.44
N LEU A 156 9.13 1.81 -3.46
CA LEU A 156 9.64 1.44 -4.77
C LEU A 156 11.17 1.26 -4.69
N ARG A 157 11.66 0.04 -4.94
CA ARG A 157 13.09 -0.31 -4.93
C ARG A 157 13.47 -1.11 -6.17
N GLY A 158 14.28 -0.48 -7.02
CA GLY A 158 14.61 -1.06 -8.31
C GLY A 158 13.34 -1.25 -9.14
N SER A 159 13.03 -2.51 -9.47
CA SER A 159 11.88 -2.90 -10.30
C SER A 159 10.72 -3.54 -9.52
N SER A 160 10.71 -3.42 -8.19
CA SER A 160 9.67 -3.99 -7.32
C SER A 160 9.30 -3.06 -6.18
N PHE A 161 8.12 -3.27 -5.61
CA PHE A 161 7.76 -2.68 -4.34
C PHE A 161 8.18 -3.62 -3.20
N GLN A 162 8.72 -3.05 -2.13
CA GLN A 162 9.10 -3.79 -0.92
C GLN A 162 8.40 -3.16 0.27
N GLU A 163 7.76 -3.98 1.10
CA GLU A 163 7.32 -3.54 2.41
C GLU A 163 8.54 -3.14 3.23
N VAL A 164 8.48 -1.96 3.82
CA VAL A 164 9.56 -1.42 4.64
C VAL A 164 9.14 -1.23 6.09
N GLY A 165 7.89 -1.50 6.44
CA GLY A 165 7.44 -1.55 7.82
C GLY A 165 5.96 -1.20 7.94
N CYS A 166 5.47 -1.34 9.16
CA CYS A 166 4.10 -1.03 9.53
C CYS A 166 4.02 -0.50 10.96
N TYR A 167 2.92 0.17 11.29
CA TYR A 167 2.60 0.56 12.67
C TYR A 167 1.09 0.76 12.82
N ALA A 168 0.59 0.68 14.05
CA ALA A 168 -0.81 0.92 14.34
C ALA A 168 -1.15 2.42 14.24
N THR A 169 -2.23 2.76 13.54
CA THR A 169 -2.69 4.13 13.30
C THR A 169 -3.87 4.54 14.17
N GLY A 170 -4.52 3.60 14.82
CA GLY A 170 -5.62 3.87 15.72
C GLY A 170 -6.00 2.66 16.57
N ALA A 171 -6.61 2.94 17.72
CA ALA A 171 -7.33 1.94 18.48
C ALA A 171 -8.50 2.60 19.21
N ASP A 172 -9.63 1.91 19.29
CA ASP A 172 -10.79 2.34 20.06
C ASP A 172 -11.51 1.12 20.65
N ASN A 173 -11.69 1.07 21.97
CA ASN A 173 -12.46 0.01 22.64
C ASN A 173 -13.76 0.52 23.28
N SER A 174 -14.24 1.70 22.86
CA SER A 174 -15.39 2.35 23.48
C SER A 174 -16.67 1.51 23.36
N GLY A 175 -16.81 0.74 22.29
CA GLY A 175 -17.94 -0.18 22.08
C GLY A 175 -17.97 -1.35 23.08
N ALA A 176 -16.81 -1.74 23.62
CA ALA A 176 -16.70 -2.86 24.57
C ALA A 176 -16.84 -2.41 26.03
N VAL A 177 -16.23 -1.28 26.41
CA VAL A 177 -16.17 -0.84 27.81
C VAL A 177 -17.05 0.39 28.13
N GLY A 178 -17.53 1.09 27.10
CA GLY A 178 -18.25 2.36 27.22
C GLY A 178 -17.34 3.59 27.29
N GLU A 179 -17.80 4.72 26.75
CA GLU A 179 -17.03 5.98 26.60
C GLU A 179 -16.54 6.58 27.94
N ASN A 180 -17.22 6.28 29.05
CA ASN A 180 -16.87 6.79 30.37
C ASN A 180 -15.99 5.85 31.18
N SER A 181 -15.61 4.69 30.63
CA SER A 181 -14.80 3.70 31.35
C SER A 181 -13.41 4.23 31.67
N ARG A 182 -12.87 3.78 32.82
CA ARG A 182 -11.45 3.95 33.16
C ARG A 182 -10.54 3.10 32.28
N ASP A 183 -11.09 2.03 31.71
CA ASP A 183 -10.39 1.07 30.85
C ASP A 183 -10.52 1.44 29.35
N LEU A 184 -11.03 2.65 29.05
CA LEU A 184 -11.13 3.17 27.69
C LEU A 184 -9.73 3.42 27.10
N GLU A 185 -9.47 2.73 26.00
CA GLU A 185 -8.36 2.97 25.08
C GLU A 185 -8.94 3.56 23.79
N SER A 186 -8.56 4.80 23.49
CA SER A 186 -9.03 5.52 22.32
C SER A 186 -7.96 6.52 21.88
N TRP A 187 -7.33 6.26 20.74
CA TRP A 187 -6.24 7.09 20.19
C TRP A 187 -6.13 6.96 18.68
N GLU A 188 -5.54 7.97 18.06
CA GLU A 188 -5.24 8.03 16.62
C GLU A 188 -3.79 8.50 16.40
N VAL A 189 -3.23 8.20 15.24
CA VAL A 189 -1.87 8.58 14.85
C VAL A 189 -1.88 9.37 13.55
N ALA A 190 -1.30 10.57 13.60
CA ALA A 190 -0.88 11.28 12.39
C ALA A 190 0.62 11.07 12.18
N SER A 191 1.03 10.79 10.95
CA SER A 191 2.44 10.65 10.58
C SER A 191 2.95 11.85 9.81
N VAL A 192 4.20 12.23 10.08
CA VAL A 192 4.89 13.32 9.39
C VAL A 192 6.23 12.79 8.89
N PHE A 193 6.48 12.97 7.60
CA PHE A 193 7.69 12.53 6.91
C PHE A 193 8.42 13.74 6.34
N ASP A 194 9.75 13.73 6.35
CA ASP A 194 10.56 14.78 5.69
C ASP A 194 10.83 14.43 4.22
N ALA A 195 9.84 14.73 3.38
CA ALA A 195 9.94 14.52 1.94
C ALA A 195 11.02 15.38 1.24
N LYS A 196 11.62 16.36 1.93
CA LYS A 196 12.64 17.26 1.35
C LYS A 196 14.06 16.74 1.53
N SER A 197 14.27 15.76 2.41
CA SER A 197 15.55 15.10 2.58
C SER A 197 15.95 14.31 1.32
N GLU A 198 17.25 14.14 1.07
CA GLU A 198 17.75 13.27 0.00
C GLU A 198 17.57 11.78 0.33
N GLU A 199 17.60 11.45 1.61
CA GLU A 199 17.46 10.08 2.14
C GLU A 199 16.26 9.98 3.09
N VAL A 200 15.72 8.76 3.23
CA VAL A 200 14.66 8.49 4.20
C VAL A 200 15.27 8.44 5.60
N GLY A 201 14.87 9.37 6.47
CA GLY A 201 15.35 9.48 7.85
C GLY A 201 14.46 8.77 8.86
N SER A 202 13.43 9.47 9.36
CA SER A 202 12.45 8.90 10.29
C SER A 202 11.04 9.36 9.94
N VAL A 203 10.06 8.66 10.51
CA VAL A 203 8.68 9.13 10.59
C VAL A 203 8.43 9.65 12.00
N THR A 204 7.95 10.89 12.12
CA THR A 204 7.40 11.36 13.39
C THR A 204 5.95 10.92 13.49
N LEU A 205 5.66 10.09 14.49
CA LEU A 205 4.30 9.64 14.83
C LEU A 205 3.73 10.55 15.92
N VAL A 206 2.64 11.24 15.61
CA VAL A 206 1.90 12.10 16.55
C VAL A 206 0.66 11.35 17.01
N VAL A 207 0.76 10.75 18.19
CA VAL A 207 -0.33 9.99 18.82
C VAL A 207 -1.20 10.93 19.63
N THR A 208 -2.48 10.99 19.29
CA THR A 208 -3.47 11.80 20.00
C THR A 208 -4.39 10.88 20.79
N ASN A 209 -4.38 10.98 22.12
CA ASN A 209 -5.40 10.33 22.93
C ASN A 209 -6.74 11.05 22.74
N LEU A 210 -7.77 10.34 22.29
CA LEU A 210 -9.03 10.96 21.91
C LEU A 210 -9.85 11.41 23.12
N LYS A 211 -9.70 10.75 24.28
CA LYS A 211 -10.39 11.09 25.53
C LYS A 211 -9.97 12.45 26.10
N ASN A 212 -8.66 12.76 26.09
CA ASN A 212 -8.13 13.97 26.73
C ASN A 212 -7.36 14.89 25.79
N ARG A 213 -7.30 14.56 24.49
CA ARG A 213 -6.59 15.29 23.43
C ARG A 213 -5.08 15.47 23.67
N LYS A 214 -4.50 14.75 24.65
CA LYS A 214 -3.05 14.81 24.91
C LYS A 214 -2.32 14.16 23.74
N LYS A 215 -1.32 14.87 23.23
CA LYS A 215 -0.45 14.40 22.15
C LYS A 215 0.88 13.87 22.70
N ARG A 216 1.39 12.81 22.10
CA ARG A 216 2.75 12.30 22.29
C ARG A 216 3.40 12.12 20.94
N LYS A 217 4.72 12.31 20.89
CA LYS A 217 5.51 12.09 19.68
C LYS A 217 6.41 10.89 19.88
N TYR A 218 6.49 10.07 18.85
CA TYR A 218 7.44 8.97 18.75
C TYR A 218 8.15 9.09 17.40
N GLU A 219 9.38 8.61 17.35
CA GLU A 219 10.15 8.53 16.11
C GLU A 219 10.22 7.07 15.70
N LEU A 220 9.88 6.82 14.44
CA LEU A 220 10.04 5.54 13.79
C LEU A 220 11.25 5.67 12.83
N PRO A 221 12.46 5.32 13.29
CA PRO A 221 13.67 5.51 12.50
C PRO A 221 13.70 4.52 11.34
N PHE A 222 14.18 4.98 10.19
CA PHE A 222 14.47 4.14 9.04
C PHE A 222 15.94 3.75 9.04
N SER A 223 16.23 2.46 9.08
CA SER A 223 17.60 1.94 9.01
C SER A 223 17.63 0.57 8.37
N ASN A 224 18.75 0.22 7.72
CA ASN A 224 18.92 -1.08 7.06
C ASN A 224 17.78 -1.40 6.07
N GLY A 225 17.24 -0.38 5.43
CA GLY A 225 16.16 -0.51 4.46
C GLY A 225 14.79 -0.85 5.05
N ARG A 226 14.54 -0.58 6.33
CA ARG A 226 13.21 -0.72 6.95
C ARG A 226 13.02 0.25 8.11
N PHE A 227 11.77 0.50 8.47
CA PHE A 227 11.40 1.19 9.69
C PHE A 227 11.55 0.25 10.89
N ASP A 228 12.22 0.73 11.93
CA ASP A 228 12.45 -0.03 13.16
C ASP A 228 11.45 0.35 14.24
N SER A 229 10.42 -0.48 14.41
CA SER A 229 9.37 -0.30 15.40
C SER A 229 9.76 -0.74 16.82
N SER A 230 11.00 -1.20 17.05
CA SER A 230 11.43 -1.71 18.37
C SER A 230 11.38 -0.66 19.48
N SER A 231 11.52 0.61 19.13
CA SER A 231 11.42 1.76 20.04
C SER A 231 9.98 2.18 20.34
N LEU A 232 9.00 1.70 19.57
CA LEU A 232 7.61 2.08 19.76
C LEU A 232 7.01 1.39 20.99
N PRO A 233 6.07 2.05 21.72
CA PRO A 233 5.20 1.39 22.67
C PRO A 233 4.47 0.20 22.05
N GLU A 234 4.18 -0.83 22.84
CA GLU A 234 3.58 -2.08 22.35
C GLU A 234 2.30 -1.87 21.53
N GLY A 235 1.40 -0.98 21.96
CA GLY A 235 0.17 -0.68 21.22
C GLY A 235 0.36 0.04 19.88
N LEU A 236 1.57 0.57 19.60
CA LEU A 236 1.91 1.18 18.31
C LEU A 236 2.69 0.24 17.39
N LYS A 237 3.25 -0.86 17.92
CA LYS A 237 3.92 -1.86 17.10
C LYS A 237 2.86 -2.53 16.24
N GLY A 238 2.89 -2.28 14.93
CA GLY A 238 2.04 -2.99 14.01
C GLY A 238 2.46 -4.46 13.96
N ASN A 239 1.49 -5.36 13.78
CA ASN A 239 1.79 -6.74 13.48
C ASN A 239 2.00 -6.86 11.96
N CYS A 240 3.23 -6.61 11.52
CA CYS A 240 3.57 -6.58 10.08
C CYS A 240 3.63 -7.98 9.45
N ASP A 241 3.46 -9.05 10.24
CA ASP A 241 3.54 -10.43 9.77
C ASP A 241 2.15 -11.02 9.42
N GLN A 242 1.13 -10.19 9.17
CA GLN A 242 -0.23 -10.64 8.83
C GLN A 242 -0.46 -10.78 7.32
#